data_AF-A0A962Y7R8-F1
#
_entry.id   AF-A0A962Y7R8-F1
#
_cell.length_a   1.000
_cell.length_b   1.000
_cell.length_c   1.000
_cell.angle_alpha   90.00
_cell.angle_beta   90.00
_cell.angle_gamma   90.00
#
_symmetry.space_group_name_H-M   'P 1'
#
loop_
_entity.id
_entity.type
_entity.pdbx_description
1 polymer ?
#
loop_
_entity_poly.entity_id
_entity_poly.type
_entity_poly.pdbx_seq_one_letter_code
_entity_poly.pdbx_strand_id
1 'polypeptide(L)'
;MKLKKLLNKTHAVRIVNDQLDVGMVAKPVLVTVFDAREVEPRSRAMGPLGGIDLTGYSEYRLTLHIVGEKGTPFSIQELFGPAGSVDQVKFEIGGGQIGPEGVLNYRARFDIFGPKNMFIQITNEGAAAFSVDGSLYAVR
;
A
#
# COMPACT_ATOMS: atom_id res chain seq x y z
N MET A 1 8.40 16.08 64.17
CA MET A 1 7.50 15.47 63.15
C MET A 1 7.37 16.44 61.99
N LYS A 2 7.37 15.97 60.73
CA LYS A 2 7.20 16.72 59.45
C LYS A 2 8.49 17.14 58.72
N LEU A 3 9.10 16.17 58.02
CA LEU A 3 9.73 16.41 56.70
C LEU A 3 9.75 15.11 55.86
N LYS A 4 9.70 13.94 56.53
CA LYS A 4 9.64 12.61 55.90
C LYS A 4 8.32 12.23 55.21
N LYS A 5 7.27 13.07 55.26
CA LYS A 5 5.93 12.72 54.74
C LYS A 5 5.59 13.31 53.36
N LEU A 6 6.50 14.06 52.73
CA LEU A 6 6.24 14.75 51.47
C LEU A 6 6.94 14.17 50.23
N LEU A 7 7.79 13.15 50.38
CA LEU A 7 8.55 12.55 49.26
C LEU A 7 7.92 11.25 48.70
N ASN A 8 6.76 10.82 49.19
CA ASN A 8 6.12 9.56 48.78
C ASN A 8 5.01 9.70 47.71
N LYS A 9 5.12 10.68 46.80
CA LYS A 9 4.19 10.81 45.66
C LYS A 9 4.88 10.99 44.31
N THR A 10 5.99 10.31 44.11
CA THR A 10 6.43 10.00 42.75
C THR A 10 5.94 8.60 42.48
N HIS A 11 4.81 8.48 41.79
CA HIS A 11 4.43 7.20 41.20
C HIS A 11 5.62 6.76 40.35
N ALA A 12 6.22 5.61 40.69
CA ALA A 12 7.26 5.03 39.86
C ALA A 12 6.62 4.74 38.50
N VAL A 13 6.88 5.59 37.51
CA VAL A 13 6.48 5.35 36.13
C VAL A 13 7.31 4.16 35.67
N ARG A 14 6.72 2.98 35.77
CA ARG A 14 7.27 1.78 35.17
C ARG A 14 6.87 1.81 33.70
N ILE A 15 7.84 2.00 32.82
CA ILE A 15 7.67 1.71 31.41
C ILE A 15 7.40 0.20 31.33
N VAL A 16 6.20 -0.18 30.88
CA VAL A 16 5.75 -1.59 30.79
C VAL A 16 5.95 -2.17 29.39
N ASN A 17 6.35 -1.32 28.44
CA ASN A 17 6.82 -1.76 27.13
C ASN A 17 8.33 -1.71 27.15
N ASP A 18 8.96 -2.80 27.55
CA ASP A 18 10.35 -3.03 27.16
C ASP A 18 10.43 -2.85 25.64
N GLN A 19 11.43 -2.10 25.15
CA GLN A 19 11.71 -2.05 23.73
C GLN A 19 11.97 -3.49 23.28
N LEU A 20 11.03 -4.05 22.54
CA LEU A 20 11.20 -5.34 21.91
C LEU A 20 12.25 -5.12 20.83
N ASP A 21 13.49 -5.53 21.10
CA ASP A 21 14.50 -5.68 20.07
C ASP A 21 14.02 -6.79 19.13
N VAL A 22 13.20 -6.39 18.15
CA VAL A 22 12.55 -7.33 17.24
C VAL A 22 13.52 -7.94 16.25
N GLY A 23 14.81 -7.56 16.23
CA GLY A 23 15.85 -8.23 15.44
C GLY A 23 15.52 -8.43 13.94
N MET A 24 14.46 -7.81 13.44
CA MET A 24 13.92 -8.07 12.12
C MET A 24 14.63 -7.13 11.17
N VAL A 25 15.77 -7.57 10.65
CA VAL A 25 16.27 -7.03 9.39
C VAL A 25 15.29 -7.49 8.32
N ALA A 26 14.20 -6.74 8.13
CA ALA A 26 13.28 -6.99 7.04
C ALA A 26 14.08 -6.81 5.74
N LYS A 27 14.35 -7.92 5.05
CA LYS A 27 15.00 -7.90 3.74
C LYS A 27 14.05 -7.18 2.79
N PRO A 28 14.55 -6.37 1.84
CA PRO A 28 13.69 -5.80 0.82
C PRO A 28 12.88 -6.89 0.12
N VAL A 29 11.62 -6.58 -0.16
CA VAL A 29 10.69 -7.52 -0.79
C VAL A 29 10.21 -6.93 -2.11
N LEU A 30 10.25 -7.75 -3.16
CA LEU A 30 9.66 -7.45 -4.46
C LEU A 30 8.46 -8.37 -4.67
N VAL A 31 7.32 -7.78 -4.97
CA VAL A 31 6.05 -8.47 -5.20
C VAL A 31 5.54 -8.10 -6.58
N THR A 32 5.21 -9.09 -7.39
CA THR A 32 4.42 -8.88 -8.61
C THR A 32 2.97 -8.61 -8.19
N VAL A 33 2.46 -7.44 -8.57
CA VAL A 33 1.10 -6.98 -8.26
C VAL A 33 0.14 -7.38 -9.39
N PHE A 34 0.57 -7.19 -10.64
CA PHE A 34 -0.16 -7.58 -11.84
C PHE A 34 0.81 -8.24 -12.83
N ASP A 35 0.40 -9.36 -13.42
CA ASP A 35 1.16 -10.07 -14.46
C ASP A 35 0.38 -9.93 -15.78
N ALA A 36 0.76 -8.92 -16.58
CA ALA A 36 0.11 -8.55 -17.85
C ALA A 36 -1.43 -8.65 -17.84
N ARG A 37 -2.07 -8.12 -16.79
CA ARG A 37 -3.50 -8.27 -16.55
C ARG A 37 -4.30 -7.31 -17.42
N GLU A 38 -5.26 -7.82 -18.18
CA GLU A 38 -6.24 -6.98 -18.87
C GLU A 38 -7.29 -6.42 -17.89
N VAL A 39 -7.62 -5.13 -18.06
CA VAL A 39 -8.61 -4.39 -17.28
C VAL A 39 -9.67 -3.85 -18.24
N GLU A 40 -10.82 -4.50 -18.23
CA GLU A 40 -11.99 -4.14 -19.05
C GLU A 40 -12.45 -2.70 -18.82
N PRO A 41 -13.14 -2.07 -19.80
CA PRO A 41 -13.73 -0.75 -19.64
C PRO A 41 -14.62 -0.68 -18.38
N ARG A 42 -14.52 0.41 -17.62
CA ARG A 42 -15.33 0.65 -16.41
C ARG A 42 -15.23 -0.48 -15.37
N SER A 43 -14.10 -1.19 -15.35
CA SER A 43 -13.83 -2.29 -14.43
C SER A 43 -12.63 -1.99 -13.55
N ARG A 44 -12.28 -2.97 -12.70
CA ARG A 44 -11.14 -2.87 -11.78
C ARG A 44 -10.40 -4.19 -11.72
N ALA A 45 -9.08 -4.11 -11.60
CA ALA A 45 -8.23 -5.22 -11.25
C ALA A 45 -7.62 -4.96 -9.87
N MET A 46 -7.50 -6.01 -9.06
CA MET A 46 -6.93 -5.94 -7.72
C MET A 46 -5.88 -7.04 -7.58
N GLY A 47 -4.75 -6.71 -6.97
CA GLY A 47 -3.67 -7.66 -6.77
C GLY A 47 -2.74 -7.28 -5.62
N PRO A 48 -1.92 -8.23 -5.17
CA PRO A 48 -2.00 -9.67 -5.43
C PRO A 48 -3.15 -10.36 -4.68
N LEU A 49 -3.56 -11.54 -5.14
CA LEU A 49 -4.53 -12.40 -4.45
C LEU A 49 -4.00 -12.78 -3.06
N GLY A 50 -4.79 -12.52 -2.01
CA GLY A 50 -4.38 -12.73 -0.61
C GLY A 50 -3.80 -11.50 0.09
N GLY A 51 -3.51 -10.43 -0.65
CA GLY A 51 -2.97 -9.19 -0.10
C GLY A 51 -1.48 -9.24 0.15
N ILE A 52 -0.91 -8.08 0.46
CA ILE A 52 0.51 -7.88 0.71
C ILE A 52 0.70 -7.63 2.21
N ASP A 53 1.51 -8.46 2.85
CA ASP A 53 1.99 -8.20 4.20
C ASP A 53 3.23 -7.31 4.17
N LEU A 54 3.01 -6.04 4.47
CA LEU A 54 4.03 -5.01 4.58
C LEU A 54 4.40 -4.70 6.03
N THR A 55 4.12 -5.60 6.97
CA THR A 55 4.53 -5.43 8.37
C THR A 55 6.04 -5.31 8.50
N GLY A 56 6.50 -4.23 9.12
CA GLY A 56 7.92 -3.99 9.38
C GLY A 56 8.66 -3.23 8.26
N TYR A 57 7.97 -2.86 7.19
CA TYR A 57 8.46 -1.93 6.17
C TYR A 57 7.93 -0.51 6.45
N SER A 58 8.70 0.50 6.05
CA SER A 58 8.31 1.91 6.22
C SER A 58 7.77 2.53 4.93
N GLU A 59 8.20 2.01 3.79
CA GLU A 59 7.81 2.51 2.48
C GLU A 59 7.76 1.41 1.43
N TYR A 60 7.04 1.69 0.35
CA TYR A 60 7.14 0.91 -0.87
C TYR A 60 7.19 1.78 -2.11
N ARG A 61 7.73 1.20 -3.19
CA ARG A 61 7.73 1.78 -4.53
C ARG A 61 6.80 0.96 -5.41
N LEU A 62 5.80 1.62 -5.98
CA LEU A 62 4.91 1.04 -6.98
C LEU A 62 5.44 1.36 -8.37
N THR A 63 5.54 0.36 -9.23
CA THR A 63 5.84 0.52 -10.65
C THR A 63 4.77 -0.18 -11.45
N LEU A 64 4.07 0.54 -12.33
CA LEU A 64 3.08 -0.02 -13.24
C LEU A 64 3.44 0.33 -14.69
N HIS A 65 3.35 -0.65 -15.56
CA HIS A 65 3.42 -0.49 -17.00
C HIS A 65 2.02 -0.71 -17.58
N ILE A 66 1.43 0.34 -18.13
CA ILE A 66 0.06 0.33 -18.64
C ILE A 66 0.11 0.51 -20.16
N VAL A 67 -0.57 -0.37 -20.90
CA VAL A 67 -0.66 -0.35 -22.37
C VAL A 67 -2.13 -0.35 -22.78
N GLY A 68 -2.58 0.65 -23.52
CA GLY A 68 -3.96 0.78 -23.95
C GLY A 68 -4.19 2.01 -24.84
N GLU A 69 -5.46 2.36 -25.05
CA GLU A 69 -5.79 3.51 -25.90
C GLU A 69 -5.38 4.84 -25.25
N LYS A 70 -4.77 5.73 -26.05
CA LYS A 70 -4.40 7.09 -25.63
C LYS A 70 -5.58 7.80 -24.97
N GLY A 71 -5.31 8.47 -23.85
CA GLY A 71 -6.31 9.28 -23.15
C GLY A 71 -7.25 8.47 -22.26
N THR A 72 -7.16 7.13 -22.26
CA THR A 72 -7.95 6.28 -21.36
C THR A 72 -7.65 6.63 -19.91
N PRO A 73 -8.64 7.07 -19.11
CA PRO A 73 -8.44 7.42 -17.72
C PRO A 73 -8.35 6.18 -16.82
N PHE A 74 -7.53 6.28 -15.79
CA PHE A 74 -7.39 5.26 -14.76
C PHE A 74 -7.11 5.89 -13.39
N SER A 75 -7.42 5.13 -12.34
CA SER A 75 -7.10 5.50 -10.96
C SER A 75 -6.51 4.30 -10.21
N ILE A 76 -5.62 4.58 -9.25
CA ILE A 76 -4.88 3.61 -8.45
C ILE A 76 -5.25 3.80 -6.99
N GLN A 77 -5.57 2.70 -6.32
CA GLN A 77 -5.96 2.72 -4.92
C GLN A 77 -5.25 1.68 -4.08
N GLU A 78 -4.98 2.04 -2.84
CA GLU A 78 -4.70 1.10 -1.76
C GLU A 78 -6.01 0.68 -1.11
N LEU A 79 -6.16 -0.62 -0.85
CA LEU A 79 -7.24 -1.15 -0.03
C LEU A 79 -6.65 -1.87 1.17
N PHE A 80 -7.18 -1.55 2.35
CA PHE A 80 -6.81 -2.19 3.61
C PHE A 80 -7.98 -2.97 4.19
N GLY A 81 -7.71 -4.19 4.65
CA GLY A 81 -8.71 -5.10 5.23
C GLY A 81 -8.96 -6.34 4.38
N PRO A 82 -9.73 -7.33 4.87
CA PRO A 82 -9.96 -8.59 4.16
C PRO A 82 -10.52 -8.38 2.75
N ALA A 83 -9.99 -9.07 1.74
CA ALA A 83 -10.45 -8.97 0.36
C ALA A 83 -11.98 -9.19 0.28
N GLY A 84 -12.72 -8.20 -0.22
CA GLY A 84 -14.17 -8.29 -0.40
C GLY A 84 -15.01 -8.01 0.85
N SER A 85 -14.42 -7.58 1.97
CA SER A 85 -15.19 -7.11 3.13
C SER A 85 -15.80 -5.73 2.88
N VAL A 86 -17.00 -5.47 3.40
CA VAL A 86 -17.68 -4.17 3.32
C VAL A 86 -16.86 -3.04 3.97
N ASP A 87 -16.01 -3.37 4.95
CA ASP A 87 -15.22 -2.40 5.72
C ASP A 87 -13.80 -2.16 5.17
N GLN A 88 -13.54 -2.47 3.89
CA GLN A 88 -12.23 -2.16 3.31
C GLN A 88 -12.04 -0.64 3.21
N VAL A 89 -10.97 -0.14 3.85
CA VAL A 89 -10.60 1.27 3.75
C VAL A 89 -9.89 1.47 2.42
N LYS A 90 -10.41 2.37 1.59
CA LYS A 90 -9.90 2.68 0.25
C LYS A 90 -9.24 4.05 0.24
N PHE A 91 -7.99 4.11 -0.18
CA PHE A 91 -7.26 5.36 -0.40
C PHE A 91 -6.90 5.49 -1.86
N GLU A 92 -7.21 6.63 -2.47
CA GLU A 92 -6.71 6.96 -3.79
C GLU A 92 -5.28 7.48 -3.68
N ILE A 93 -4.36 6.82 -4.37
CA ILE A 93 -2.91 7.10 -4.28
C ILE A 93 -2.33 7.61 -5.61
N GLY A 94 -3.10 7.55 -6.68
CA GLY A 94 -2.70 8.08 -7.96
C GLY A 94 -3.76 7.85 -9.04
N GLY A 95 -3.50 8.42 -10.20
CA GLY A 95 -4.37 8.30 -11.36
C GLY A 95 -3.85 9.15 -12.51
N GLY A 96 -4.53 9.07 -13.63
CA GLY A 96 -4.16 9.84 -14.81
C GLY A 96 -4.82 9.30 -16.07
N GLN A 97 -4.18 9.56 -17.20
CA GLN A 97 -4.60 9.09 -18.51
C GLN A 97 -3.43 8.43 -19.23
N ILE A 98 -3.71 7.39 -20.03
CA ILE A 98 -2.68 6.75 -20.86
C ILE A 98 -2.09 7.75 -21.85
N GLY A 99 -0.76 7.74 -21.96
CA GLY A 99 0.00 8.69 -22.76
C GLY A 99 -0.26 8.61 -24.27
N PRO A 100 0.31 9.54 -25.04
CA PRO A 100 0.07 9.66 -26.48
C PRO A 100 0.53 8.45 -27.30
N GLU A 101 1.48 7.67 -26.79
CA GLU A 101 2.01 6.47 -27.43
C GLU A 101 1.20 5.19 -27.10
N GLY A 102 0.09 5.33 -26.36
CA GLY A 102 -0.68 4.19 -25.87
C GLY A 102 -0.01 3.43 -24.73
N VAL A 103 1.04 4.03 -24.14
CA VAL A 103 1.83 3.46 -23.05
C VAL A 103 1.99 4.48 -21.93
N LEU A 104 1.96 4.02 -20.69
CA LEU A 104 2.31 4.80 -19.51
C LEU A 104 3.13 3.96 -18.52
N ASN A 105 4.28 4.50 -18.12
CA ASN A 105 5.09 3.94 -17.03
C ASN A 105 4.87 4.77 -15.77
N TYR A 106 4.02 4.27 -14.86
CA TYR A 106 3.77 4.91 -13.58
C TYR A 106 4.79 4.45 -12.55
N ARG A 107 5.38 5.40 -11.81
CA ARG A 107 6.29 5.10 -10.71
C ARG A 107 6.09 6.08 -9.58
N ALA A 108 5.82 5.57 -8.38
CA ALA A 108 5.62 6.38 -7.18
C ALA A 108 6.18 5.68 -5.95
N ARG A 109 6.44 6.47 -4.90
CA ARG A 109 6.88 6.03 -3.58
C ARG A 109 5.81 6.43 -2.57
N PHE A 110 5.47 5.51 -1.69
CA PHE A 110 4.46 5.71 -0.66
C PHE A 110 5.02 5.27 0.69
N ASP A 111 4.71 6.05 1.71
CA ASP A 111 4.90 5.65 3.10
C ASP A 111 3.83 4.62 3.47
N ILE A 112 4.22 3.59 4.22
CA ILE A 112 3.30 2.53 4.63
C ILE A 112 2.58 2.98 5.91
N PHE A 113 1.29 3.25 5.77
CA PHE A 113 0.40 3.50 6.89
C PHE A 113 -0.64 2.38 6.97
N GLY A 114 -0.50 1.49 7.96
CA GLY A 114 -1.57 0.53 8.28
C GLY A 114 -1.18 -0.95 8.27
N PRO A 115 -2.18 -1.85 8.20
CA PRO A 115 -2.07 -3.25 8.64
C PRO A 115 -1.51 -4.22 7.59
N LYS A 116 -1.32 -5.47 8.04
CA LYS A 116 -0.82 -6.69 7.36
C LYS A 116 -1.39 -7.06 5.98
N ASN A 117 -2.48 -6.44 5.52
CA ASN A 117 -3.18 -6.86 4.30
C ASN A 117 -3.50 -5.64 3.46
N MET A 118 -2.54 -5.23 2.62
CA MET A 118 -2.72 -4.19 1.63
C MET A 118 -2.96 -4.79 0.25
N PHE A 119 -3.88 -4.21 -0.52
CA PHE A 119 -4.08 -4.54 -1.92
C PHE A 119 -3.85 -3.30 -2.77
N ILE A 120 -3.32 -3.50 -3.97
CA ILE A 120 -3.30 -2.46 -5.00
C ILE A 120 -4.45 -2.76 -5.96
N GLN A 121 -5.30 -1.77 -6.15
CA GLN A 121 -6.33 -1.80 -7.18
C GLN A 121 -6.03 -0.75 -8.23
N ILE A 122 -6.25 -1.12 -9.48
CA ILE A 122 -6.31 -0.18 -10.59
C ILE A 122 -7.71 -0.25 -11.19
N THR A 123 -8.31 0.92 -11.38
CA THR A 123 -9.64 1.08 -11.96
C THR A 123 -9.49 1.67 -13.36
N ASN A 124 -10.12 1.04 -14.34
CA ASN A 124 -10.27 1.58 -15.68
C ASN A 124 -11.55 2.42 -15.70
N GLU A 125 -11.41 3.74 -15.89
CA GLU A 125 -12.53 4.67 -15.93
C GLU A 125 -12.96 5.00 -17.36
N GLY A 126 -12.25 4.46 -18.35
CA GLY A 126 -12.46 4.70 -19.77
C GLY A 126 -13.43 3.73 -20.44
N ALA A 127 -13.55 3.92 -21.76
CA ALA A 127 -14.38 3.10 -22.64
C ALA A 127 -13.60 1.98 -23.35
N ALA A 128 -12.27 2.00 -23.29
CA ALA A 128 -11.38 1.02 -23.89
C ALA A 128 -10.65 0.21 -22.81
N ALA A 129 -10.39 -1.08 -23.09
CA ALA A 129 -9.59 -1.92 -22.22
C ALA A 129 -8.11 -1.48 -22.23
N PHE A 130 -7.37 -1.82 -21.18
CA PHE A 130 -5.92 -1.71 -21.16
C PHE A 130 -5.30 -2.92 -20.45
N SER A 131 -4.04 -3.20 -20.74
CA SER A 131 -3.22 -4.15 -20.01
C SER A 131 -2.36 -3.44 -18.96
N VAL A 132 -2.16 -4.07 -17.81
CA VAL A 132 -1.29 -3.59 -16.74
C VAL A 132 -0.35 -4.70 -16.27
N ASP A 133 0.94 -4.41 -16.27
CA ASP A 133 1.96 -5.14 -15.53
C ASP A 133 2.38 -4.26 -14.35
N GLY A 134 2.62 -4.86 -13.19
CA GLY A 134 2.95 -4.08 -12.01
C GLY A 134 3.76 -4.83 -10.98
N SER A 135 4.67 -4.12 -10.34
CA SER A 135 5.44 -4.61 -9.21
C SER A 135 5.49 -3.59 -8.08
N LEU A 136 5.62 -4.11 -6.86
CA LEU A 136 5.77 -3.37 -5.63
C LEU A 136 7.06 -3.79 -4.95
N TYR A 137 7.89 -2.81 -4.60
CA TYR A 137 9.14 -3.03 -3.89
C TYR A 137 9.12 -2.32 -2.53
N ALA A 138 9.13 -3.08 -1.44
CA ALA A 138 9.07 -2.57 -0.08
C ALA A 138 10.45 -2.55 0.59
N VAL A 139 10.73 -1.47 1.32
CA VAL A 139 11.95 -1.30 2.12
C VAL A 139 11.62 -0.71 3.50
N ARG A 140 12.57 -0.85 4.42
CA ARG A 140 12.46 -0.33 5.79
C ARG A 140 13.03 1.07 5.91
#